data_AF-A0A7Y4QSU4-F1
#
_entry.id   AF-A0A7Y4QSU4-F1
#
_cell.length_a   1.000
_cell.length_b   1.000
_cell.length_c   1.000
_cell.angle_alpha   90.00
_cell.angle_beta   90.00
_cell.angle_gamma   90.00
#
_symmetry.space_group_name_H-M   'P 1'
#
loop_
_entity.id
_entity.type
_entity.pdbx_description
1 polymer ?
#
loop_
_entity_poly.entity_id
_entity_poly.type
_entity_poly.pdbx_seq_one_letter_code
_entity_poly.pdbx_strand_id
1 'polypeptide(L)'
;MFYEDYYRDFKKPEMEKGVKTLKSDENKESSEATAENGPETIPEIEKYNQDSETFKANLHDIFKKMTNIKSDEVKIDVEMLRSAKKNNTSLNINVPKTSYGAFLQLYVNEDPSGNKNNIGIVNYITAGYGKMVSRFLHIFDRSVSDELCKFNEEMQNGRMFLENTDATVFNANMHYALMPYEIWMPGGQNTLEEEKQIPVTDISVMYSEADETLKLIHDKSGKEINMFDLGFIIPNNRSNLFRLLDNFTLSKNLYYGVIISSINDIYGYGPAGNKDARVIPRIVFNNNLILQRKSWVISKKNIPFKKSGEQISEYFVRINEWRDLLGISSEVFMVLLSKDKNINNPDPKNSRGVVRDDYKPQFIDFSNPLLVELFEKNIQKLTGDLILKEMLPGPDQLLNVMNKPLVSEFVIQWYEK
;
A
#
# COMPACT_ATOMS: atom_id res chain seq x y z
N MET A 1 24.63 18.75 17.10
CA MET A 1 23.79 18.14 18.16
C MET A 1 22.38 18.07 17.61
N PHE A 2 22.10 17.10 16.75
CA PHE A 2 21.04 17.20 15.73
C PHE A 2 19.61 17.43 16.27
N TYR A 3 19.17 16.68 17.27
CA TYR A 3 17.79 16.77 17.78
C TYR A 3 17.57 17.97 18.70
N GLU A 4 18.54 18.31 19.56
CA GLU A 4 18.43 19.46 20.45
C GLU A 4 18.39 20.77 19.66
N ASP A 5 19.21 20.88 18.61
CA ASP A 5 19.22 22.02 17.70
C ASP A 5 17.87 22.12 16.96
N TYR A 6 17.35 21.02 16.40
CA TYR A 6 16.04 21.00 15.74
C TYR A 6 14.88 21.38 16.69
N TYR A 7 14.87 20.80 17.90
CA TYR A 7 13.80 21.04 18.87
C TYR A 7 13.82 22.49 19.37
N ARG A 8 15.00 23.02 19.69
CA ARG A 8 15.21 24.39 20.16
C ARG A 8 14.87 25.42 19.08
N ASP A 9 15.35 25.21 17.85
CA ASP A 9 15.37 26.25 16.83
C ASP A 9 14.11 26.23 15.94
N PHE A 10 13.40 25.10 15.86
CA PHE A 10 12.22 24.96 14.99
C PHE A 10 10.96 24.55 15.75
N LYS A 11 10.98 23.41 16.48
CA LYS A 11 9.75 22.88 17.09
C LYS A 11 9.21 23.71 18.24
N LYS A 12 10.09 24.16 19.14
CA LYS A 12 9.69 25.00 20.27
C LYS A 12 9.08 26.34 19.80
N PRO A 13 9.70 27.07 18.84
CA PRO A 13 9.07 28.25 18.23
C PRO A 13 7.73 27.96 17.52
N GLU A 14 7.60 26.84 16.81
CA GLU A 14 6.35 26.43 16.15
C GLU A 14 5.22 26.19 17.17
N MET A 15 5.52 25.49 18.26
CA MET A 15 4.59 25.27 19.38
C MET A 15 4.21 26.58 20.08
N GLU A 16 5.18 27.46 20.33
CA GLU A 16 4.93 28.76 20.96
C GLU A 16 4.09 29.69 20.06
N LYS A 17 4.23 29.58 18.72
CA LYS A 17 3.36 30.26 17.75
C LYS A 17 1.96 29.67 17.71
N GLY A 18 1.82 28.34 17.66
CA GLY A 18 0.52 27.66 17.65
C GLY A 18 -0.30 27.86 18.94
N VAL A 19 0.37 28.00 20.09
CA VAL A 19 -0.28 28.35 21.37
C VAL A 19 -0.75 29.80 21.40
N LYS A 20 -0.12 30.72 20.67
CA LYS A 20 -0.59 32.11 20.53
C LYS A 20 -1.84 32.19 19.65
N THR A 21 -1.90 31.45 18.55
CA THR A 21 -3.08 31.41 17.65
C THR A 21 -4.32 30.83 18.33
N LEU A 22 -4.14 29.86 19.24
CA LEU A 22 -5.26 29.31 20.03
C LEU A 22 -5.80 30.27 21.11
N LYS A 23 -5.08 31.36 21.43
CA LYS A 23 -5.53 32.38 22.38
C LYS A 23 -6.06 33.66 21.71
N SER A 24 -5.90 33.83 20.39
CA SER A 24 -6.21 35.10 19.72
C SER A 24 -7.38 35.11 18.75
N ASP A 25 -8.00 33.98 18.38
CA ASP A 25 -8.96 34.00 17.25
C ASP A 25 -10.30 33.31 17.55
N GLU A 26 -11.13 33.96 18.37
CA GLU A 26 -12.57 34.01 18.14
C GLU A 26 -12.85 35.23 17.23
N ASN A 27 -13.00 34.97 15.93
CA ASN A 27 -13.40 35.86 14.83
C ASN A 27 -12.30 36.28 13.84
N LYS A 28 -12.49 35.81 12.60
CA LYS A 28 -12.09 36.42 11.32
C LYS A 28 -10.59 36.56 11.06
N GLU A 29 -10.05 35.60 10.30
CA GLU A 29 -9.28 35.78 9.05
C GLU A 29 -8.41 34.54 8.83
N SER A 30 -8.91 33.58 8.04
CA SER A 30 -8.17 32.37 7.67
C SER A 30 -8.18 32.16 6.15
N SER A 31 -7.80 33.19 5.39
CA SER A 31 -7.68 33.06 3.93
C SER A 31 -6.45 33.71 3.30
N GLU A 32 -5.55 34.36 4.03
CA GLU A 32 -4.42 35.08 3.38
C GLU A 32 -3.01 34.77 3.91
N ALA A 33 -2.84 33.87 4.89
CA ALA A 33 -1.52 33.61 5.49
C ALA A 33 -0.97 32.19 5.23
N THR A 34 -0.99 31.68 4.00
CA THR A 34 -0.23 30.45 3.62
C THR A 34 0.32 30.43 2.18
N ALA A 35 0.19 31.50 1.39
CA ALA A 35 0.54 31.45 -0.03
C ALA A 35 1.99 31.84 -0.38
N GLU A 36 2.79 32.41 0.53
CA GLU A 36 4.08 33.01 0.14
C GLU A 36 5.34 32.18 0.39
N ASN A 37 5.25 30.99 0.98
CA ASN A 37 6.39 30.06 1.06
C ASN A 37 5.89 28.62 0.90
N GLY A 38 5.37 28.28 -0.28
CA GLY A 38 5.36 26.87 -0.68
C GLY A 38 6.80 26.35 -0.66
N PRO A 39 7.05 25.08 -0.28
CA PRO A 39 8.40 24.54 -0.36
C PRO A 39 8.91 24.77 -1.78
N GLU A 40 10.07 25.42 -1.92
CA GLU A 40 10.77 25.52 -3.19
C GLU A 40 10.77 24.12 -3.83
N THR A 41 10.33 24.04 -5.08
CA THR A 41 10.26 22.78 -5.77
C THR A 41 11.67 22.25 -5.93
N ILE A 42 11.95 21.14 -5.25
CA ILE A 42 13.26 20.49 -5.26
C ILE A 42 13.49 19.93 -6.68
N PRO A 43 14.51 20.38 -7.44
CA PRO A 43 14.69 20.01 -8.85
C PRO A 43 14.67 18.49 -9.11
N GLU A 44 15.14 17.70 -8.16
CA GLU A 44 15.14 16.24 -8.20
C GLU A 44 13.72 15.67 -8.17
N ILE A 45 12.81 16.27 -7.40
CA ILE A 45 11.39 15.90 -7.35
C ILE A 45 10.71 16.25 -8.68
N GLU A 46 11.01 17.43 -9.23
CA GLU A 46 10.48 17.83 -10.54
C GLU A 46 10.93 16.88 -11.64
N LYS A 47 12.24 16.55 -11.67
CA LYS A 47 12.81 15.58 -12.61
C LYS A 47 12.19 14.20 -12.44
N TYR A 48 12.04 13.72 -11.20
CA TYR A 48 11.36 12.45 -10.93
C TYR A 48 9.92 12.43 -11.44
N ASN A 49 9.16 13.51 -11.22
CA ASN A 49 7.80 13.64 -11.71
C ASN A 49 7.74 13.65 -13.24
N GLN A 50 8.63 14.39 -13.90
CA GLN A 50 8.74 14.43 -15.36
C GLN A 50 9.10 13.06 -15.95
N ASP A 51 10.04 12.35 -15.33
CA ASP A 51 10.43 11.00 -15.73
C ASP A 51 9.26 10.02 -15.54
N SER A 52 8.53 10.13 -14.44
CA SER A 52 7.33 9.32 -14.15
C SER A 52 6.23 9.54 -15.20
N GLU A 53 5.94 10.80 -15.57
CA GLU A 53 4.97 11.12 -16.61
C GLU A 53 5.41 10.62 -18.00
N THR A 54 6.70 10.74 -18.32
CA THR A 54 7.26 10.19 -19.55
C THR A 54 7.12 8.67 -19.61
N PHE A 55 7.40 7.98 -18.50
CA PHE A 55 7.20 6.53 -18.39
C PHE A 55 5.72 6.16 -18.56
N LYS A 56 4.80 6.90 -17.93
CA LYS A 56 3.35 6.71 -18.08
C LYS A 56 2.90 6.88 -19.54
N ALA A 57 3.39 7.90 -20.23
CA ALA A 57 3.09 8.15 -21.65
C ALA A 57 3.58 7.00 -22.54
N ASN A 58 4.81 6.51 -22.32
CA ASN A 58 5.35 5.36 -23.04
C ASN A 58 4.52 4.08 -22.80
N LEU A 59 4.08 3.84 -21.56
CA LEU A 59 3.17 2.73 -21.26
C LEU A 59 1.84 2.87 -22.01
N HIS A 60 1.28 4.08 -22.09
CA HIS A 60 0.04 4.31 -22.83
C HIS A 60 0.18 3.94 -24.31
N ASP A 61 1.28 4.32 -24.94
CA ASP A 61 1.53 4.02 -26.35
C ASP A 61 1.70 2.52 -26.63
N ILE A 62 2.32 1.80 -25.70
CA ILE A 62 2.44 0.33 -25.78
C ILE A 62 1.06 -0.30 -25.60
N PHE A 63 0.35 0.08 -24.55
CA PHE A 63 -0.94 -0.52 -24.22
C PHE A 63 -1.98 -0.25 -25.30
N LYS A 64 -2.11 0.98 -25.83
CA LYS A 64 -3.05 1.30 -26.94
C LYS A 64 -2.87 0.42 -28.18
N LYS A 65 -1.67 -0.08 -28.44
CA LYS A 65 -1.35 -0.93 -29.60
C LYS A 65 -1.71 -2.40 -29.37
N MET A 66 -2.09 -2.79 -28.16
CA MET A 66 -2.50 -4.16 -27.85
C MET A 66 -3.85 -4.47 -28.50
N THR A 67 -3.83 -5.37 -29.48
CA THR A 67 -5.00 -5.80 -30.26
C THR A 67 -5.75 -6.98 -29.64
N ASN A 68 -5.17 -7.64 -28.62
CA ASN A 68 -5.68 -8.90 -28.04
C ASN A 68 -6.37 -8.73 -26.68
N ILE A 69 -6.90 -7.55 -26.37
CA ILE A 69 -7.51 -7.32 -25.06
C ILE A 69 -8.97 -7.75 -25.08
N LYS A 70 -9.25 -8.85 -24.39
CA LYS A 70 -10.59 -9.11 -23.89
C LYS A 70 -10.86 -8.03 -22.84
N SER A 71 -12.00 -7.35 -22.88
CA SER A 71 -12.36 -6.24 -21.98
C SER A 71 -12.18 -6.54 -20.48
N ASP A 72 -12.09 -7.82 -20.14
CA ASP A 72 -12.11 -8.32 -18.79
C ASP A 72 -10.73 -8.74 -18.26
N GLU A 73 -9.72 -8.91 -19.13
CA GLU A 73 -8.37 -9.31 -18.76
C GLU A 73 -7.30 -8.70 -19.68
N VAL A 74 -6.30 -8.07 -19.08
CA VAL A 74 -5.12 -7.51 -19.75
C VAL A 74 -3.89 -8.27 -19.27
N LYS A 75 -3.17 -8.86 -20.22
CA LYS A 75 -1.90 -9.56 -19.95
C LYS A 75 -0.73 -8.66 -20.33
N ILE A 76 0.20 -8.50 -19.41
CA ILE A 76 1.44 -7.75 -19.58
C ILE A 76 2.64 -8.62 -19.21
N ASP A 77 3.80 -8.28 -19.76
CA ASP A 77 5.05 -8.97 -19.46
C ASP A 77 6.20 -8.00 -19.16
N VAL A 78 7.32 -8.56 -18.74
CA VAL A 78 8.53 -7.77 -18.40
C VAL A 78 9.12 -7.03 -19.59
N GLU A 79 9.00 -7.56 -20.81
CA GLU A 79 9.58 -6.93 -22.01
C GLU A 79 8.81 -5.68 -22.42
N MET A 80 7.49 -5.68 -22.24
CA MET A 80 6.67 -4.47 -22.37
C MET A 80 7.15 -3.37 -21.42
N LEU A 81 7.38 -3.68 -20.15
CA LEU A 81 7.86 -2.70 -19.17
C LEU A 81 9.29 -2.21 -19.49
N ARG A 82 10.17 -3.12 -19.92
CA ARG A 82 11.54 -2.78 -20.36
C ARG A 82 11.54 -1.85 -21.57
N SER A 83 10.66 -2.09 -22.54
CA SER A 83 10.54 -1.23 -23.73
C SER A 83 10.02 0.16 -23.37
N ALA A 84 9.08 0.28 -22.43
CA ALA A 84 8.62 1.56 -21.90
C ALA A 84 9.75 2.36 -21.21
N LYS A 85 10.65 1.66 -20.52
CA LYS A 85 11.82 2.25 -19.84
C LYS A 85 12.95 2.64 -20.81
N LYS A 86 13.23 1.86 -21.85
CA LYS A 86 14.32 2.15 -22.81
C LYS A 86 14.19 3.53 -23.48
N ASN A 87 12.97 4.03 -23.62
CA ASN A 87 12.69 5.37 -24.15
C ASN A 87 12.82 6.49 -23.09
N ASN A 88 13.23 6.15 -21.87
CA ASN A 88 13.35 7.05 -20.74
C ASN A 88 14.76 6.90 -20.12
N THR A 89 15.74 7.52 -20.79
CA THR A 89 17.18 7.38 -20.50
C THR A 89 17.62 8.00 -19.18
N SER A 90 16.78 8.81 -18.53
CA SER A 90 17.04 9.48 -17.24
C SER A 90 16.78 8.58 -16.02
N LEU A 91 16.02 7.48 -16.15
CA LEU A 91 15.69 6.56 -15.06
C LEU A 91 16.74 5.45 -14.84
N ASN A 92 18.03 5.77 -14.99
CA ASN A 92 19.11 4.94 -14.48
C ASN A 92 19.31 5.20 -12.98
N ILE A 93 18.25 4.95 -12.21
CA ILE A 93 18.36 4.90 -10.75
C ILE A 93 19.09 3.61 -10.43
N ASN A 94 20.30 3.73 -9.88
CA ASN A 94 20.98 2.60 -9.28
C ASN A 94 20.15 2.21 -8.05
N VAL A 95 19.29 1.20 -8.20
CA VAL A 95 18.43 0.76 -7.10
C VAL A 95 19.36 0.08 -6.09
N PRO A 96 19.50 0.60 -4.87
CA PRO A 96 20.34 -0.04 -3.88
C PRO A 96 19.81 -1.45 -3.62
N LYS A 97 20.73 -2.40 -3.39
CA LYS A 97 20.38 -3.73 -2.91
C LYS A 97 19.40 -3.59 -1.76
N THR A 98 18.28 -4.29 -1.85
CA THR A 98 17.21 -4.13 -0.88
C THR A 98 16.39 -5.40 -0.69
N SER A 99 15.40 -5.35 0.19
CA SER A 99 14.45 -6.42 0.41
C SER A 99 13.02 -5.90 0.23
N TYR A 100 12.19 -6.70 -0.43
CA TYR A 100 10.79 -6.44 -0.64
C TYR A 100 9.96 -7.58 -0.06
N GLY A 101 8.73 -7.26 0.33
CA GLY A 101 7.74 -8.24 0.74
C GLY A 101 6.45 -8.10 -0.06
N ALA A 102 5.63 -9.15 -0.09
CA ALA A 102 4.30 -9.11 -0.68
C ALA A 102 3.33 -10.03 0.06
N PHE A 103 2.08 -9.60 0.15
CA PHE A 103 0.93 -10.43 0.51
C PHE A 103 0.34 -11.03 -0.75
N LEU A 104 0.43 -12.35 -0.87
CA LEU A 104 -0.09 -13.10 -2.01
C LEU A 104 -1.19 -14.07 -1.59
N GLN A 105 -2.24 -14.17 -2.39
CA GLN A 105 -3.12 -15.35 -2.36
C GLN A 105 -2.74 -16.26 -3.51
N LEU A 106 -2.49 -17.53 -3.23
CA LEU A 106 -2.01 -18.50 -4.21
C LEU A 106 -3.13 -19.48 -4.55
N TYR A 107 -3.23 -19.87 -5.82
CA TYR A 107 -4.08 -20.96 -6.27
C TYR A 107 -3.49 -21.68 -7.48
N VAL A 108 -3.99 -22.87 -7.78
CA VAL A 108 -3.62 -23.63 -8.98
C VAL A 108 -4.72 -23.48 -10.01
N ASN A 109 -4.37 -22.95 -11.18
CA ASN A 109 -5.26 -22.92 -12.32
C ASN A 109 -4.98 -24.13 -13.23
N GLU A 110 -5.99 -24.91 -13.55
CA GLU A 110 -5.91 -26.00 -14.52
C GLU A 110 -6.55 -25.53 -15.84
N ASP A 111 -5.79 -25.57 -16.93
CA ASP A 111 -6.33 -25.23 -18.24
C ASP A 111 -7.19 -26.39 -18.81
N PRO A 112 -8.00 -26.15 -19.86
CA PRO A 112 -8.82 -27.22 -20.46
C PRO A 112 -8.04 -28.42 -21.02
N SER A 113 -6.71 -28.30 -21.17
CA SER A 113 -5.82 -29.38 -21.60
C SER A 113 -5.23 -30.17 -20.42
N GLY A 114 -5.60 -29.82 -19.18
CA GLY A 114 -5.11 -30.44 -17.95
C GLY A 114 -3.77 -29.88 -17.45
N ASN A 115 -3.23 -28.82 -18.07
CA ASN A 115 -1.99 -28.21 -17.60
C ASN A 115 -2.26 -27.35 -16.37
N LYS A 116 -1.49 -27.60 -15.31
CA LYS A 116 -1.58 -26.86 -14.05
C LYS A 116 -0.57 -25.72 -14.05
N ASN A 117 -1.04 -24.53 -13.67
CA ASN A 117 -0.21 -23.35 -13.48
C ASN A 117 -0.47 -22.75 -12.10
N ASN A 118 0.59 -22.37 -11.39
CA ASN A 118 0.49 -21.68 -10.12
C ASN A 118 0.23 -20.20 -10.37
N ILE A 119 -0.81 -19.66 -9.76
CA ILE A 119 -1.18 -18.25 -9.86
C ILE A 119 -1.02 -17.59 -8.49
N GLY A 120 -0.37 -16.43 -8.46
CA GLY A 120 -0.30 -15.56 -7.30
C GLY A 120 -1.09 -14.28 -7.52
N ILE A 121 -1.95 -13.93 -6.58
CA ILE A 121 -2.70 -12.68 -6.59
C ILE A 121 -2.02 -11.72 -5.61
N VAL A 122 -1.50 -10.61 -6.13
CA VAL A 122 -0.82 -9.61 -5.32
C VAL A 122 -1.87 -8.74 -4.63
N ASN A 123 -2.03 -8.94 -3.33
CA ASN A 123 -2.93 -8.10 -2.52
C ASN A 123 -2.24 -6.82 -2.08
N TYR A 124 -0.97 -6.92 -1.71
CA TYR A 124 -0.18 -5.78 -1.25
C TYR A 124 1.31 -6.06 -1.44
N ILE A 125 2.07 -5.03 -1.85
CA ILE A 125 3.53 -5.08 -1.83
C ILE A 125 4.00 -4.13 -0.73
N THR A 126 5.00 -4.56 0.02
CA THR A 126 5.52 -3.89 1.20
C THR A 126 7.05 -3.93 1.20
N ALA A 127 7.64 -3.23 2.15
CA ALA A 127 9.07 -3.32 2.39
C ALA A 127 9.43 -4.68 3.02
N GLY A 128 10.63 -5.18 2.73
CA GLY A 128 11.11 -6.46 3.24
C GLY A 128 11.79 -6.34 4.60
N TYR A 129 12.99 -6.94 4.73
CA TYR A 129 13.82 -6.96 5.95
C TYR A 129 13.17 -7.58 7.19
N GLY A 130 12.02 -8.23 7.03
CA GLY A 130 11.24 -8.83 8.10
C GLY A 130 10.03 -8.02 8.54
N LYS A 131 9.75 -6.84 7.95
CA LYS A 131 8.74 -5.90 8.46
C LYS A 131 7.37 -6.55 8.74
N MET A 132 6.87 -7.35 7.81
CA MET A 132 5.52 -7.94 7.93
C MET A 132 5.49 -9.30 8.66
N VAL A 133 6.65 -9.83 9.05
CA VAL A 133 6.75 -11.09 9.81
C VAL A 133 7.30 -10.88 11.22
N SER A 134 7.99 -9.77 11.50
CA SER A 134 8.75 -9.48 12.72
C SER A 134 7.95 -9.77 14.00
N ARG A 135 6.72 -9.24 14.06
CA ARG A 135 5.77 -9.44 15.17
C ARG A 135 5.47 -10.91 15.46
N PHE A 136 5.49 -11.77 14.45
CA PHE A 136 5.08 -13.17 14.53
C PHE A 136 6.27 -14.11 14.71
N LEU A 137 7.52 -13.65 14.63
CA LEU A 137 8.68 -14.54 14.70
C LEU A 137 8.77 -15.35 16.01
N HIS A 138 8.18 -14.84 17.10
CA HIS A 138 8.13 -15.54 18.38
C HIS A 138 7.28 -16.84 18.39
N ILE A 139 6.42 -17.06 17.39
CA ILE A 139 5.65 -18.31 17.25
C ILE A 139 6.40 -19.38 16.43
N PHE A 140 7.55 -19.03 15.84
CA PHE A 140 8.37 -19.95 15.06
C PHE A 140 9.63 -20.35 15.84
N ASP A 141 10.31 -21.40 15.38
CA ASP A 141 11.61 -21.78 15.91
C ASP A 141 12.61 -20.63 15.76
N ARG A 142 13.49 -20.48 16.76
CA ARG A 142 14.47 -19.38 16.80
C ARG A 142 15.35 -19.31 15.54
N SER A 143 15.62 -20.46 14.91
CA SER A 143 16.38 -20.55 13.66
C SER A 143 15.79 -19.70 12.52
N VAL A 144 14.47 -19.51 12.47
CA VAL A 144 13.83 -18.65 11.47
C VAL A 144 14.20 -17.18 11.66
N SER A 145 14.23 -16.73 12.93
CA SER A 145 14.65 -15.37 13.26
C SER A 145 16.15 -15.19 12.99
N ASP A 146 16.96 -16.16 13.37
CA ASP A 146 18.42 -16.10 13.19
C ASP A 146 18.80 -16.08 11.70
N GLU A 147 18.12 -16.86 10.85
CA GLU A 147 18.30 -16.84 9.40
C GLU A 147 17.93 -15.47 8.80
N LEU A 148 16.83 -14.87 9.24
CA LEU A 148 16.41 -13.55 8.79
C LEU A 148 17.40 -12.46 9.21
N CYS A 149 17.90 -12.49 10.45
CA CYS A 149 18.97 -11.59 10.92
C CYS A 149 20.22 -11.74 10.05
N LYS A 150 20.63 -12.97 9.74
CA LYS A 150 21.78 -13.24 8.88
C LYS A 150 21.58 -12.66 7.48
N PHE A 151 20.40 -12.81 6.87
CA PHE A 151 20.13 -12.20 5.56
C PHE A 151 20.18 -10.66 5.62
N ASN A 152 19.68 -10.06 6.70
CA ASN A 152 19.78 -8.61 6.90
C ASN A 152 21.23 -8.15 7.08
N GLU A 153 22.05 -8.90 7.81
CA GLU A 153 23.48 -8.64 8.01
C GLU A 153 24.27 -8.69 6.69
N GLU A 154 24.00 -9.69 5.83
CA GLU A 154 24.64 -9.81 4.51
C GLU A 154 24.39 -8.58 3.61
N MET A 155 23.32 -7.82 3.85
CA MET A 155 22.95 -6.64 3.07
C MET A 155 23.65 -5.35 3.52
N GLN A 156 24.37 -5.36 4.65
CA GLN A 156 25.00 -4.15 5.21
C GLN A 156 26.03 -3.52 4.28
N ASN A 157 26.77 -4.30 3.49
CA ASN A 157 27.78 -3.83 2.54
C ASN A 157 28.71 -2.73 3.11
N GLY A 158 29.20 -2.93 4.34
CA GLY A 158 30.09 -1.98 5.05
C GLY A 158 29.39 -0.87 5.85
N ARG A 159 28.06 -0.76 5.75
CA ARG A 159 27.22 0.16 6.52
C ARG A 159 26.80 -0.44 7.86
N MET A 160 26.24 0.37 8.73
CA MET A 160 25.59 -0.06 9.98
C MET A 160 24.08 -0.08 9.78
N PHE A 161 23.44 -1.22 10.00
CA PHE A 161 21.98 -1.29 10.04
C PHE A 161 21.52 -1.22 11.48
N LEU A 162 20.67 -0.22 11.75
CA LEU A 162 20.08 0.00 13.06
C LEU A 162 18.55 -0.16 12.95
N GLU A 163 17.93 -0.76 13.95
CA GLU A 163 16.49 -0.62 14.15
C GLU A 163 16.14 0.72 14.76
N ASN A 164 15.09 1.35 14.22
CA ASN A 164 14.55 2.60 14.72
C ASN A 164 13.60 2.29 15.88
N THR A 165 13.90 2.84 17.05
CA THR A 165 13.09 2.67 18.26
C THR A 165 12.90 4.02 18.93
N ASP A 166 11.70 4.28 19.46
CA ASP A 166 11.41 5.46 20.28
C ASP A 166 10.55 5.06 21.49
N ALA A 167 10.07 6.04 22.26
CA ALA A 167 9.23 5.80 23.43
C ALA A 167 7.77 5.42 23.09
N THR A 168 7.43 5.20 21.81
CA THR A 168 6.06 4.88 21.39
C THR A 168 5.72 3.42 21.69
N VAL A 169 4.83 3.20 22.66
CA VAL A 169 4.32 1.87 22.99
C VAL A 169 3.12 1.51 22.10
N PHE A 170 3.26 0.44 21.31
CA PHE A 170 2.17 -0.13 20.53
C PHE A 170 2.38 -1.63 20.42
N ASN A 171 1.38 -2.41 20.82
CA ASN A 171 1.50 -3.86 20.90
C ASN A 171 1.93 -4.49 19.57
N ALA A 172 1.46 -3.97 18.43
CA ALA A 172 1.81 -4.48 17.10
C ALA A 172 3.28 -4.27 16.69
N ASN A 173 4.06 -3.50 17.46
CA ASN A 173 5.50 -3.32 17.23
C ASN A 173 6.37 -4.22 18.10
N MET A 174 5.81 -5.04 18.98
CA MET A 174 6.64 -5.92 19.80
C MET A 174 7.22 -7.04 18.93
N HIS A 175 8.54 -7.07 18.79
CA HIS A 175 9.31 -8.11 18.10
C HIS A 175 10.75 -8.14 18.64
N TYR A 176 11.47 -9.22 18.35
CA TYR A 176 12.92 -9.25 18.54
C TYR A 176 13.59 -8.39 17.48
N ALA A 177 14.68 -7.72 17.86
CA ALA A 177 15.50 -7.00 16.88
C ALA A 177 16.04 -7.95 15.79
N LEU A 178 15.86 -7.51 14.54
CA LEU A 178 16.27 -8.12 13.28
C LEU A 178 17.45 -7.38 12.63
N MET A 179 17.91 -6.30 13.26
CA MET A 179 19.14 -5.59 12.90
C MET A 179 20.20 -5.76 13.98
N PRO A 180 21.51 -5.70 13.64
CA PRO A 180 22.57 -5.93 14.63
C PRO A 180 22.71 -4.84 15.69
N TYR A 181 22.15 -3.67 15.41
CA TYR A 181 22.16 -2.51 16.30
C TYR A 181 20.75 -1.92 16.39
N GLU A 182 20.53 -1.10 17.40
CA GLU A 182 19.33 -0.29 17.56
C GLU A 182 19.72 1.13 17.96
N ILE A 183 18.87 2.11 17.65
CA ILE A 183 19.09 3.48 18.12
C ILE A 183 18.70 3.61 19.59
N TRP A 184 19.55 4.21 20.39
CA TRP A 184 19.25 4.55 21.76
C TRP A 184 18.80 6.01 21.91
N MET A 185 17.70 6.20 22.63
CA MET A 185 17.22 7.49 23.07
C MET A 185 16.44 7.35 24.39
N PRO A 186 16.28 8.43 25.18
CA PRO A 186 15.55 8.36 26.44
C PRO A 186 14.13 7.78 26.29
N GLY A 187 13.83 6.72 27.05
CA GLY A 187 12.54 6.03 27.00
C GLY A 187 12.34 5.08 25.82
N GLY A 188 13.36 4.87 24.99
CA GLY A 188 13.35 3.92 23.88
C GLY A 188 12.99 2.49 24.30
N GLN A 189 12.23 1.79 23.46
CA GLN A 189 11.84 0.40 23.66
C GLN A 189 12.91 -0.56 23.13
N ASN A 190 14.14 -0.41 23.63
CA ASN A 190 15.32 -1.15 23.19
C ASN A 190 15.31 -2.60 23.71
N THR A 191 15.83 -3.55 22.92
CA THR A 191 15.82 -5.00 23.24
C THR A 191 17.18 -5.68 23.14
N LEU A 192 18.18 -5.04 22.54
CA LEU A 192 19.55 -5.53 22.44
C LEU A 192 20.36 -5.13 23.69
N GLU A 193 21.52 -5.75 23.87
CA GLU A 193 22.49 -5.37 24.91
C GLU A 193 23.06 -3.97 24.67
N GLU A 194 23.48 -3.28 25.74
CA GLU A 194 23.91 -1.87 25.73
C GLU A 194 24.98 -1.57 24.65
N GLU A 195 25.91 -2.48 24.40
CA GLU A 195 26.97 -2.28 23.40
C GLU A 195 26.47 -2.25 21.95
N LYS A 196 25.25 -2.73 21.72
CA LYS A 196 24.57 -2.72 20.41
C LYS A 196 23.58 -1.56 20.28
N GLN A 197 23.43 -0.75 21.31
CA GLN A 197 22.54 0.42 21.29
C GLN A 197 23.37 1.66 20.96
N ILE A 198 23.10 2.30 19.83
CA ILE A 198 23.86 3.47 19.36
C ILE A 198 23.14 4.74 19.83
N PRO A 199 23.75 5.55 20.72
CA PRO A 199 23.16 6.80 21.17
C PRO A 199 22.85 7.72 19.99
N VAL A 200 21.66 8.31 19.98
CA VAL A 200 21.30 9.29 18.93
C VAL A 200 22.25 10.49 18.86
N THR A 201 22.96 10.78 19.95
CA THR A 201 23.99 11.83 20.03
C THR A 201 25.26 11.48 19.25
N ASP A 202 25.48 10.22 18.91
CA ASP A 202 26.63 9.73 18.14
C ASP A 202 26.30 9.63 16.64
N ILE A 203 25.15 10.17 16.20
CA ILE A 203 24.66 10.11 14.84
C ILE A 203 24.56 11.53 14.27
N SER A 204 25.26 11.76 13.16
CA SER A 204 25.23 13.01 12.41
C SER A 204 24.57 12.83 11.05
N VAL A 205 23.81 13.84 10.60
CA VAL A 205 23.38 13.95 9.20
C VAL A 205 24.45 14.68 8.41
N MET A 206 25.00 14.06 7.37
CA MET A 206 25.99 14.66 6.49
C MET A 206 25.49 14.69 5.05
N TYR A 207 25.81 15.76 4.34
CA TYR A 207 25.60 15.82 2.89
C TYR A 207 26.77 15.14 2.17
N SER A 208 26.46 14.21 1.27
CA SER A 208 27.43 13.56 0.41
C SER A 208 27.41 14.22 -0.96
N GLU A 209 28.48 14.94 -1.32
CA GLU A 209 28.62 15.56 -2.64
C GLU A 209 28.70 14.53 -3.76
N ALA A 210 29.31 13.37 -3.50
CA ALA A 210 29.47 12.30 -4.49
C ALA A 210 28.14 11.68 -4.93
N ASP A 211 27.21 11.56 -3.97
CA ASP A 211 25.90 10.92 -4.18
C ASP A 211 24.75 11.93 -4.20
N GLU A 212 25.04 13.24 -4.08
CA GLU A 212 24.09 14.35 -3.94
C GLU A 212 22.95 14.07 -2.95
N THR A 213 23.26 13.41 -1.83
CA THR A 213 22.26 12.91 -0.88
C THR A 213 22.67 13.11 0.57
N LEU A 214 21.68 13.18 1.47
CA LEU A 214 21.90 13.15 2.91
C LEU A 214 22.11 11.72 3.38
N LYS A 215 23.05 11.55 4.32
CA LYS A 215 23.39 10.27 4.95
C LYS A 215 23.44 10.41 6.46
N LEU A 216 23.08 9.34 7.17
CA LEU A 216 23.40 9.21 8.58
C LEU A 216 24.79 8.62 8.71
N ILE A 217 25.63 9.21 9.57
CA ILE A 217 26.97 8.74 9.84
C ILE A 217 27.11 8.52 11.35
N HIS A 218 27.68 7.37 11.72
CA HIS A 218 28.10 7.11 13.08
C HIS A 218 29.42 7.84 13.37
N ASP A 219 29.39 8.83 14.26
CA ASP A 219 30.52 9.75 14.48
C ASP A 219 31.80 9.03 14.89
N LYS A 220 31.68 8.00 15.74
CA LYS A 220 32.85 7.27 16.28
C LYS A 220 33.53 6.39 15.26
N SER A 221 32.78 5.75 14.36
CA SER A 221 33.35 4.81 13.38
C SER A 221 33.44 5.36 11.96
N GLY A 222 32.83 6.51 11.68
CA GLY A 222 32.72 7.09 10.34
C GLY A 222 31.89 6.25 9.37
N LYS A 223 31.10 5.28 9.85
CA LYS A 223 30.31 4.38 9.00
C LYS A 223 28.96 5.00 8.68
N GLU A 224 28.49 4.79 7.45
CA GLU A 224 27.12 5.13 7.05
C GLU A 224 26.11 4.26 7.81
N ILE A 225 25.02 4.86 8.26
CA ILE A 225 23.91 4.20 8.96
C ILE A 225 22.69 4.14 8.03
N ASN A 226 22.02 2.99 8.01
CA ASN A 226 20.64 2.87 7.53
C ASN A 226 19.71 2.54 8.69
N MET A 227 18.58 3.23 8.73
CA MET A 227 17.54 3.12 9.76
C MET A 227 16.40 2.22 9.31
N PHE A 228 15.88 1.37 10.19
CA PHE A 228 14.79 0.44 9.83
C PHE A 228 13.64 0.51 10.83
N ASP A 229 12.44 0.92 10.38
CA ASP A 229 11.17 0.67 11.08
C ASP A 229 10.59 -0.67 10.63
N LEU A 230 10.76 -1.69 11.47
CA LEU A 230 10.18 -3.03 11.25
C LEU A 230 8.92 -3.26 12.11
N GLY A 231 8.34 -2.18 12.62
CA GLY A 231 7.04 -2.17 13.30
C GLY A 231 5.85 -2.01 12.35
N PHE A 232 4.65 -2.07 12.93
CA PHE A 232 3.35 -2.04 12.26
C PHE A 232 2.56 -0.75 12.50
N ILE A 233 3.07 0.17 13.34
CA ILE A 233 2.40 1.46 13.52
C ILE A 233 2.53 2.30 12.24
N ILE A 234 1.54 3.14 12.01
CA ILE A 234 1.63 4.16 10.96
C ILE A 234 2.62 5.28 11.37
N PRO A 235 3.48 5.78 10.47
CA PRO A 235 4.51 6.78 10.80
C PRO A 235 3.98 8.05 11.48
N ASN A 236 2.74 8.47 11.21
CA ASN A 236 2.15 9.68 11.82
C ASN A 236 1.93 9.55 13.34
N ASN A 237 1.95 8.33 13.88
CA ASN A 237 1.83 8.06 15.31
C ASN A 237 3.21 7.89 15.99
N ARG A 238 4.30 8.22 15.29
CA ARG A 238 5.67 8.18 15.79
C ARG A 238 6.18 9.57 16.16
N SER A 239 7.24 9.62 16.96
CA SER A 239 7.94 10.89 17.22
C SER A 239 8.49 11.52 15.93
N ASN A 240 8.65 12.85 15.92
CA ASN A 240 9.19 13.55 14.74
C ASN A 240 10.63 13.11 14.41
N LEU A 241 11.42 12.81 15.44
CA LEU A 241 12.77 12.28 15.25
C LEU A 241 12.74 10.90 14.59
N PHE A 242 11.87 10.00 15.06
CA PHE A 242 11.68 8.70 14.42
C PHE A 242 11.33 8.85 12.94
N ARG A 243 10.35 9.71 12.62
CA ARG A 243 9.91 9.96 11.24
C ARG A 243 11.02 10.54 10.37
N LEU A 244 11.87 11.40 10.93
CA LEU A 244 13.02 11.97 10.24
C LEU A 244 14.05 10.89 9.91
N LEU A 245 14.41 10.08 10.90
CA LEU A 245 15.36 8.97 10.77
C LEU A 245 14.88 7.88 9.80
N ASP A 246 13.58 7.62 9.74
CA ASP A 246 12.98 6.63 8.84
C ASP A 246 13.21 6.97 7.35
N ASN A 247 13.50 8.22 7.00
CA ASN A 247 13.87 8.60 5.62
C ASN A 247 15.22 8.02 5.16
N PHE A 248 16.07 7.58 6.09
CA PHE A 248 17.39 6.99 5.82
C PHE A 248 17.35 5.45 5.72
N THR A 249 16.16 4.90 5.46
CA THR A 249 15.94 3.47 5.30
C THR A 249 16.24 2.95 3.89
N LEU A 250 16.67 1.70 3.82
CA LEU A 250 16.65 0.91 2.59
C LEU A 250 15.32 0.15 2.41
N SER A 251 14.51 0.05 3.46
CA SER A 251 13.23 -0.66 3.51
C SER A 251 12.11 0.15 2.83
N LYS A 252 12.22 0.31 1.51
CA LYS A 252 11.27 1.09 0.70
C LYS A 252 10.17 0.20 0.12
N ASN A 253 8.95 0.72 0.09
CA ASN A 253 7.84 0.06 -0.60
C ASN A 253 8.05 0.13 -2.12
N LEU A 254 7.80 -0.99 -2.80
CA LEU A 254 7.74 -1.01 -4.26
C LEU A 254 6.35 -0.55 -4.72
N TYR A 255 6.31 0.47 -5.58
CA TYR A 255 5.08 1.01 -6.14
C TYR A 255 4.97 0.72 -7.63
N TYR A 256 3.90 0.04 -8.03
CA TYR A 256 3.59 -0.30 -9.42
C TYR A 256 2.26 0.30 -9.90
N GLY A 257 1.73 1.28 -9.15
CA GLY A 257 0.44 1.90 -9.46
C GLY A 257 0.42 2.68 -10.78
N VAL A 258 1.58 3.13 -11.27
CA VAL A 258 1.67 3.73 -12.62
C VAL A 258 1.29 2.72 -13.71
N ILE A 259 1.70 1.45 -13.57
CA ILE A 259 1.37 0.38 -14.53
C ILE A 259 -0.14 0.11 -14.50
N ILE A 260 -0.71 -0.05 -13.30
CA ILE A 260 -2.15 -0.26 -13.13
C ILE A 260 -2.96 0.91 -13.69
N SER A 261 -2.62 2.14 -13.31
CA SER A 261 -3.36 3.33 -13.74
C SER A 261 -3.29 3.53 -15.25
N SER A 262 -2.13 3.30 -15.89
CA SER A 262 -2.00 3.35 -17.35
C SER A 262 -2.91 2.37 -18.08
N ILE A 263 -3.08 1.16 -17.55
CA ILE A 263 -4.01 0.18 -18.14
C ILE A 263 -5.45 0.62 -17.92
N ASN A 264 -5.80 1.05 -16.70
CA ASN A 264 -7.15 1.48 -16.35
C ASN A 264 -7.57 2.76 -17.11
N ASP A 265 -6.64 3.66 -17.42
CA ASP A 265 -6.90 4.87 -18.20
C ASP A 265 -7.36 4.54 -19.64
N ILE A 266 -6.91 3.41 -20.19
CA ILE A 266 -7.24 2.97 -21.56
C ILE A 266 -8.43 2.01 -21.56
N TYR A 267 -8.41 1.00 -20.67
CA TYR A 267 -9.33 -0.14 -20.70
C TYR A 267 -10.37 -0.12 -19.59
N GLY A 268 -10.12 0.64 -18.53
CA GLY A 268 -11.01 0.75 -17.38
C GLY A 268 -12.29 1.53 -17.65
N TYR A 269 -12.55 1.97 -18.89
CA TYR A 269 -13.81 2.60 -19.31
C TYR A 269 -14.77 1.62 -20.03
N GLY A 270 -14.34 0.38 -20.29
CA GLY A 270 -15.09 -0.58 -21.10
C GLY A 270 -15.25 -0.15 -22.57
N PRO A 271 -15.69 -1.04 -23.48
CA PRO A 271 -16.12 -0.61 -24.81
C PRO A 271 -17.24 0.43 -24.67
N ALA A 272 -17.18 1.51 -25.45
CA ALA A 272 -18.19 2.57 -25.48
C ALA A 272 -19.58 1.96 -25.79
N GLY A 273 -20.34 1.62 -24.75
CA GLY A 273 -21.58 0.87 -24.92
C GLY A 273 -22.34 0.56 -23.65
N ASN A 274 -21.67 0.10 -22.57
CA ASN A 274 -22.36 -0.23 -21.32
C ASN A 274 -22.40 0.99 -20.37
N LYS A 275 -23.52 1.72 -20.38
CA LYS A 275 -23.73 2.91 -19.52
C LYS A 275 -24.02 2.55 -18.06
N ASP A 276 -24.26 1.26 -17.76
CA ASP A 276 -24.79 0.83 -16.48
C ASP A 276 -23.69 0.41 -15.50
N ALA A 277 -22.61 -0.19 -16.01
CA ALA A 277 -21.43 -0.53 -15.22
C ALA A 277 -20.13 -0.36 -16.02
N ARG A 278 -19.12 0.20 -15.35
CA ARG A 278 -17.76 0.32 -15.87
C ARG A 278 -16.92 -0.86 -15.41
N VAL A 279 -16.40 -1.65 -16.35
CA VAL A 279 -15.55 -2.81 -16.05
C VAL A 279 -14.10 -2.36 -15.95
N ILE A 280 -13.46 -2.72 -14.83
CA ILE A 280 -12.04 -2.59 -14.60
C ILE A 280 -11.42 -3.98 -14.83
N PRO A 281 -10.50 -4.13 -15.79
CA PRO A 281 -10.02 -5.46 -16.18
C PRO A 281 -9.15 -6.09 -15.11
N ARG A 282 -9.07 -7.41 -15.13
CA ARG A 282 -8.01 -8.15 -14.44
C ARG A 282 -6.67 -7.84 -15.11
N ILE A 283 -5.63 -7.56 -14.33
CA ILE A 283 -4.28 -7.33 -14.87
C ILE A 283 -3.39 -8.50 -14.46
N VAL A 284 -2.86 -9.21 -15.45
CA VAL A 284 -2.00 -10.39 -15.25
C VAL A 284 -0.60 -10.09 -15.77
N PHE A 285 0.39 -10.20 -14.90
CA PHE A 285 1.81 -10.07 -15.21
C PHE A 285 2.45 -11.44 -15.40
N ASN A 286 3.20 -11.62 -16.51
CA ASN A 286 3.90 -12.85 -16.88
C ASN A 286 3.04 -14.13 -16.79
N ASN A 287 1.73 -14.00 -17.06
CA ASN A 287 0.72 -15.08 -17.04
C ASN A 287 0.39 -15.72 -15.68
N ASN A 288 1.15 -15.44 -14.62
CA ASN A 288 1.00 -16.12 -13.33
C ASN A 288 0.85 -15.17 -12.13
N LEU A 289 1.00 -13.87 -12.30
CA LEU A 289 0.82 -12.90 -11.22
C LEU A 289 -0.34 -11.95 -11.53
N ILE A 290 -1.40 -12.00 -10.73
CA ILE A 290 -2.54 -11.09 -10.85
C ILE A 290 -2.23 -9.84 -10.02
N LEU A 291 -2.00 -8.71 -10.69
CA LEU A 291 -1.73 -7.41 -10.07
C LEU A 291 -3.01 -6.66 -9.69
N GLN A 292 -4.11 -6.94 -10.39
CA GLN A 292 -5.40 -6.34 -10.16
C GLN A 292 -6.49 -7.36 -10.50
N ARG A 293 -7.48 -7.50 -9.61
CA ARG A 293 -8.69 -8.30 -9.85
C ARG A 293 -9.66 -7.55 -10.76
N LYS A 294 -10.41 -8.28 -11.59
CA LYS A 294 -11.55 -7.73 -12.34
C LYS A 294 -12.53 -7.10 -11.37
N SER A 295 -13.02 -5.91 -11.71
CA SER A 295 -14.00 -5.20 -10.89
C SER A 295 -15.07 -4.55 -11.76
N TRP A 296 -16.23 -4.32 -11.17
CA TRP A 296 -17.34 -3.55 -11.74
C TRP A 296 -17.55 -2.31 -10.88
N VAL A 297 -17.49 -1.14 -11.52
CA VAL A 297 -17.80 0.15 -10.90
C VAL A 297 -19.16 0.60 -11.39
N ILE A 298 -20.10 0.73 -10.44
CA ILE A 298 -21.51 0.90 -10.74
C ILE A 298 -22.01 2.15 -10.05
N SER A 299 -22.57 3.08 -10.82
CA SER A 299 -23.18 4.27 -10.25
C SER A 299 -24.42 3.89 -9.45
N LYS A 300 -24.64 4.55 -8.29
CA LYS A 300 -25.81 4.29 -7.42
C LYS A 300 -27.14 4.22 -8.18
N LYS A 301 -27.33 5.10 -9.17
CA LYS A 301 -28.56 5.17 -10.00
C LYS A 301 -28.83 3.91 -10.83
N ASN A 302 -27.80 3.10 -11.09
CA ASN A 302 -27.89 1.88 -11.89
C ASN A 302 -28.02 0.62 -11.02
N ILE A 303 -28.08 0.77 -9.69
CA ILE A 303 -28.22 -0.34 -8.74
C ILE A 303 -29.71 -0.58 -8.46
N PRO A 304 -30.21 -1.82 -8.57
CA PRO A 304 -31.58 -2.15 -8.20
C PRO A 304 -31.77 -2.08 -6.67
N PHE A 305 -32.48 -1.05 -6.21
CA PHE A 305 -32.98 -0.99 -4.84
C PHE A 305 -34.30 -1.77 -4.73
N LYS A 306 -34.55 -2.36 -3.57
CA LYS A 306 -35.83 -2.99 -3.25
C LYS A 306 -36.94 -1.93 -3.24
N LYS A 307 -38.05 -2.22 -3.92
CA LYS A 307 -39.18 -1.30 -4.01
C LYS A 307 -40.08 -1.44 -2.77
N SER A 308 -40.81 -0.37 -2.44
CA SER A 308 -41.82 -0.44 -1.38
C SER A 308 -42.87 -1.50 -1.71
N GLY A 309 -43.13 -2.41 -0.78
CA GLY A 309 -44.08 -3.52 -0.97
C GLY A 309 -43.58 -4.69 -1.83
N GLU A 310 -42.36 -4.65 -2.36
CA GLU A 310 -41.79 -5.76 -3.12
C GLU A 310 -41.43 -6.93 -2.20
N GLN A 311 -41.79 -8.14 -2.62
CA GLN A 311 -41.46 -9.34 -1.85
C GLN A 311 -39.96 -9.63 -1.93
N ILE A 312 -39.42 -10.23 -0.86
CA ILE A 312 -37.98 -10.57 -0.80
C ILE A 312 -37.58 -11.49 -1.97
N SER A 313 -38.42 -12.44 -2.33
CA SER A 313 -38.19 -13.35 -3.46
C SER A 313 -38.17 -12.64 -4.81
N GLU A 314 -39.05 -11.65 -5.02
CA GLU A 314 -39.10 -10.85 -6.25
C GLU A 314 -37.83 -9.99 -6.38
N TYR A 315 -37.42 -9.36 -5.28
CA TYR A 315 -36.16 -8.61 -5.23
C TYR A 315 -34.95 -9.51 -5.51
N PHE A 316 -34.92 -10.70 -4.91
CA PHE A 316 -33.85 -11.68 -5.09
C PHE A 316 -33.70 -12.14 -6.55
N VAL A 317 -34.80 -12.36 -7.26
CA VAL A 317 -34.77 -12.68 -8.69
C VAL A 317 -34.25 -11.49 -9.49
N ARG A 318 -34.83 -10.30 -9.27
CA ARG A 318 -34.49 -9.09 -10.02
C ARG A 318 -33.03 -8.65 -9.86
N ILE A 319 -32.46 -8.79 -8.66
CA ILE A 319 -31.04 -8.47 -8.44
C ILE A 319 -30.12 -9.49 -9.12
N ASN A 320 -30.52 -10.76 -9.19
CA ASN A 320 -29.76 -11.79 -9.91
C ASN A 320 -29.83 -11.58 -11.43
N GLU A 321 -31.00 -11.27 -11.98
CA GLU A 321 -31.13 -10.90 -13.40
C GLU A 321 -30.27 -9.69 -13.76
N TRP A 322 -30.29 -8.66 -12.90
CA TRP A 322 -29.46 -7.47 -13.09
C TRP A 322 -27.95 -7.79 -13.10
N ARG A 323 -27.46 -8.60 -12.14
CA ARG A 323 -26.04 -8.94 -12.09
C ARG A 323 -25.63 -9.78 -13.31
N ASP A 324 -26.49 -10.69 -13.76
CA ASP A 324 -26.25 -11.55 -14.92
C ASP A 324 -26.18 -10.73 -16.21
N LEU A 325 -27.08 -9.75 -16.38
CA LEU A 325 -27.04 -8.79 -17.49
C LEU A 325 -25.73 -7.99 -17.55
N LEU A 326 -25.12 -7.70 -16.40
CA LEU A 326 -23.84 -7.00 -16.30
C LEU A 326 -22.62 -7.94 -16.29
N GLY A 327 -22.83 -9.26 -16.36
CA GLY A 327 -21.79 -10.28 -16.28
C GLY A 327 -21.05 -10.28 -14.93
N ILE A 328 -21.71 -9.88 -13.85
CA ILE A 328 -21.17 -9.86 -12.48
C ILE A 328 -21.29 -11.28 -11.89
N SER A 329 -20.18 -11.79 -11.35
CA SER A 329 -20.12 -13.08 -10.66
C SER A 329 -21.14 -13.17 -9.52
N SER A 330 -21.63 -14.38 -9.21
CA SER A 330 -22.45 -14.61 -8.02
C SER A 330 -21.68 -14.28 -6.73
N GLU A 331 -20.36 -14.49 -6.73
CA GLU A 331 -19.48 -14.28 -5.58
C GLU A 331 -18.55 -13.09 -5.83
N VAL A 332 -18.67 -12.07 -4.98
CA VAL A 332 -17.93 -10.81 -5.11
C VAL A 332 -17.53 -10.24 -3.75
N PHE A 333 -16.53 -9.37 -3.77
CA PHE A 333 -16.21 -8.47 -2.68
C PHE A 333 -16.74 -7.07 -2.98
N MET A 334 -17.66 -6.58 -2.15
CA MET A 334 -18.26 -5.26 -2.25
C MET A 334 -17.45 -4.24 -1.45
N VAL A 335 -17.13 -3.10 -2.08
CA VAL A 335 -16.50 -1.94 -1.43
C VAL A 335 -17.40 -0.72 -1.67
N LEU A 336 -17.73 -0.01 -0.59
CA LEU A 336 -18.51 1.23 -0.65
C LEU A 336 -17.54 2.42 -0.75
N LEU A 337 -17.68 3.24 -1.79
CA LEU A 337 -16.90 4.48 -1.88
C LEU A 337 -17.70 5.67 -1.35
N SER A 338 -17.08 6.45 -0.47
CA SER A 338 -17.58 7.79 -0.11
C SER A 338 -17.17 8.80 -1.18
N LYS A 339 -18.05 9.77 -1.46
CA LYS A 339 -17.69 10.96 -2.25
C LYS A 339 -16.72 11.89 -1.51
N ASP A 340 -16.71 11.83 -0.18
CA ASP A 340 -15.82 12.65 0.66
C ASP A 340 -14.44 12.01 0.73
N LYS A 341 -13.58 12.33 -0.25
CA LYS A 341 -12.19 11.88 -0.33
C LYS A 341 -11.25 12.58 0.66
N ASN A 342 -11.64 12.71 1.93
CA ASN A 342 -10.72 13.09 3.01
C ASN A 342 -10.63 11.98 4.05
N ILE A 343 -10.03 10.85 3.64
CA ILE A 343 -9.80 9.67 4.48
C ILE A 343 -8.89 10.01 5.69
N ASN A 344 -8.08 11.06 5.59
CA ASN A 344 -7.12 11.44 6.62
C ASN A 344 -7.69 12.32 7.74
N ASN A 345 -8.90 12.87 7.59
CA ASN A 345 -9.53 13.64 8.67
C ASN A 345 -11.06 13.67 8.51
N PRO A 346 -11.80 12.64 8.96
CA PRO A 346 -13.24 12.69 8.96
C PRO A 346 -13.71 13.69 10.02
N ASP A 347 -14.36 14.78 9.62
CA ASP A 347 -15.11 15.63 10.54
C ASP A 347 -16.26 14.80 11.13
N PRO A 348 -16.25 14.49 12.44
CA PRO A 348 -17.24 13.61 13.05
C PRO A 348 -18.65 14.25 13.13
N LYS A 349 -18.80 15.53 12.79
CA LYS A 349 -20.10 16.24 12.89
C LYS A 349 -20.93 16.25 11.62
N ASN A 350 -20.37 15.90 10.45
CA ASN A 350 -21.09 15.97 9.16
C ASN A 350 -21.18 14.66 8.35
N SER A 351 -20.58 13.55 8.80
CA SER A 351 -20.58 12.28 8.08
C SER A 351 -21.81 11.40 8.39
N ARG A 352 -23.01 11.84 7.99
CA ARG A 352 -24.16 10.92 7.93
C ARG A 352 -24.03 10.03 6.69
N GLY A 353 -23.38 8.87 6.81
CA GLY A 353 -23.60 7.79 5.85
C GLY A 353 -22.50 6.75 5.71
N VAL A 354 -21.22 7.15 5.78
CA VAL A 354 -20.09 6.22 5.60
C VAL A 354 -19.26 6.22 6.88
N VAL A 355 -19.32 5.11 7.62
CA VAL A 355 -18.52 4.88 8.82
C VAL A 355 -17.09 4.56 8.40
N ARG A 356 -16.12 4.82 9.29
CA ARG A 356 -14.69 4.58 9.08
C ARG A 356 -14.37 3.22 8.47
N ASP A 357 -15.16 2.17 8.68
CA ASP A 357 -14.88 0.81 8.19
C ASP A 357 -15.60 0.41 6.89
N ASP A 358 -16.49 1.23 6.34
CA ASP A 358 -17.28 0.89 5.14
C ASP A 358 -16.40 0.79 3.86
N TYR A 359 -15.12 1.19 3.93
CA TYR A 359 -14.13 0.93 2.87
C TYR A 359 -13.63 -0.53 2.84
N LYS A 360 -13.85 -1.31 3.91
CA LYS A 360 -13.38 -2.69 4.00
C LYS A 360 -14.22 -3.59 3.09
N PRO A 361 -13.61 -4.38 2.19
CA PRO A 361 -14.35 -5.27 1.31
C PRO A 361 -15.25 -6.25 2.08
N GLN A 362 -16.52 -6.33 1.69
CA GLN A 362 -17.51 -7.25 2.25
C GLN A 362 -17.79 -8.37 1.26
N PHE A 363 -17.67 -9.63 1.68
CA PHE A 363 -18.03 -10.76 0.85
C PHE A 363 -19.54 -10.83 0.66
N ILE A 364 -19.99 -10.97 -0.58
CA ILE A 364 -21.39 -11.15 -0.98
C ILE A 364 -21.47 -12.32 -1.94
N ASP A 365 -22.36 -13.26 -1.64
CA ASP A 365 -22.78 -14.31 -2.54
C ASP A 365 -24.27 -14.10 -2.87
N PHE A 366 -24.55 -13.77 -4.13
CA PHE A 366 -25.90 -13.50 -4.64
C PHE A 366 -26.78 -14.75 -4.73
N SER A 367 -26.21 -15.96 -4.54
CA SER A 367 -26.97 -17.19 -4.37
C SER A 367 -27.51 -17.36 -2.95
N ASN A 368 -26.99 -16.61 -1.98
CA ASN A 368 -27.39 -16.66 -0.58
C ASN A 368 -28.36 -15.49 -0.22
N PRO A 369 -29.64 -15.76 0.09
CA PRO A 369 -30.63 -14.71 0.39
C PRO A 369 -30.23 -13.79 1.55
N LEU A 370 -29.52 -14.30 2.57
CA LEU A 370 -29.09 -13.49 3.71
C LEU A 370 -28.00 -12.49 3.30
N LEU A 371 -27.10 -12.88 2.40
CA LEU A 371 -26.06 -11.99 1.88
C LEU A 371 -26.63 -10.99 0.86
N VAL A 372 -27.70 -11.35 0.14
CA VAL A 372 -28.46 -10.39 -0.67
C VAL A 372 -29.14 -9.33 0.19
N GLU A 373 -29.72 -9.71 1.34
CA GLU A 373 -30.27 -8.74 2.29
C GLU A 373 -29.18 -7.84 2.89
N LEU A 374 -28.00 -8.41 3.20
CA LEU A 374 -26.84 -7.63 3.63
C LEU A 374 -26.37 -6.64 2.54
N PHE A 375 -26.33 -7.08 1.29
CA PHE A 375 -26.03 -6.24 0.14
C PHE A 375 -27.02 -5.07 0.08
N GLU A 376 -28.32 -5.34 0.11
CA GLU A 376 -29.39 -4.34 0.11
C GLU A 376 -29.18 -3.29 1.21
N LYS A 377 -28.94 -3.73 2.45
CA LYS A 377 -28.72 -2.82 3.59
C LYS A 377 -27.48 -1.94 3.41
N ASN A 378 -26.40 -2.49 2.86
CA ASN A 378 -25.16 -1.75 2.66
C ASN A 378 -25.25 -0.73 1.52
N ILE A 379 -25.90 -1.06 0.40
CA ILE A 379 -26.04 -0.13 -0.72
C ILE A 379 -26.88 1.11 -0.38
N GLN A 380 -27.72 1.06 0.66
CA GLN A 380 -28.44 2.24 1.15
C GLN A 380 -27.49 3.35 1.61
N LYS A 381 -26.33 2.97 2.18
CA LYS A 381 -25.30 3.88 2.68
C LYS A 381 -24.49 4.56 1.57
N LEU A 382 -24.57 4.06 0.33
CA LEU A 382 -23.76 4.57 -0.78
C LEU A 382 -24.01 6.07 -1.00
N THR A 383 -22.95 6.86 -0.96
CA THR A 383 -22.95 8.26 -1.40
C THR A 383 -22.33 8.42 -2.79
N GLY A 384 -21.42 7.50 -3.17
CA GLY A 384 -20.74 7.43 -4.46
C GLY A 384 -21.08 6.18 -5.28
N ASP A 385 -20.05 5.65 -5.95
CA ASP A 385 -20.15 4.43 -6.75
C ASP A 385 -19.96 3.17 -5.88
N LEU A 386 -20.60 2.09 -6.31
CA LEU A 386 -20.38 0.75 -5.79
C LEU A 386 -19.22 0.11 -6.57
N ILE A 387 -18.25 -0.48 -5.87
CA ILE A 387 -17.26 -1.36 -6.48
C ILE A 387 -17.54 -2.79 -6.07
N LEU A 388 -17.78 -3.65 -7.05
CA LEU A 388 -17.78 -5.11 -6.87
C LEU A 388 -16.48 -5.64 -7.46
N LYS A 389 -15.71 -6.38 -6.67
CA LYS A 389 -14.50 -7.09 -7.14
C LYS A 389 -14.81 -8.56 -7.23
N GLU A 390 -14.30 -9.24 -8.26
CA GLU A 390 -14.45 -10.70 -8.33
C GLU A 390 -13.90 -11.40 -7.07
N MET A 391 -14.57 -12.47 -6.63
CA MET A 391 -13.99 -13.41 -5.68
C MET A 391 -12.94 -14.25 -6.41
N LEU A 392 -11.67 -13.98 -6.12
CA LEU A 392 -10.55 -14.75 -6.65
C LEU A 392 -9.47 -14.88 -5.57
N PRO A 393 -9.01 -16.09 -5.20
CA PRO A 393 -9.40 -17.40 -5.75
C PRO A 393 -10.87 -17.75 -5.46
N GLY A 394 -11.50 -18.50 -6.36
CA GLY A 394 -12.84 -19.05 -6.17
C GLY A 394 -12.88 -20.21 -5.16
N PRO A 395 -14.06 -20.65 -4.72
CA PRO A 395 -14.21 -21.74 -3.74
C PRO A 395 -13.54 -23.06 -4.14
N ASP A 396 -13.55 -23.39 -5.43
CA ASP A 396 -12.93 -24.56 -6.03
C ASP A 396 -11.41 -24.42 -6.24
N GLN A 397 -10.88 -23.21 -6.09
CA GLN A 397 -9.48 -22.86 -6.26
C GLN A 397 -8.74 -22.68 -4.92
N LEU A 398 -9.43 -22.87 -3.79
CA LEU A 398 -8.82 -22.73 -2.48
C LEU A 398 -7.75 -23.80 -2.25
N LEU A 399 -6.65 -23.41 -1.61
CA LEU A 399 -5.61 -24.34 -1.23
C LEU A 399 -6.08 -25.29 -0.12
N ASN A 400 -5.71 -26.56 -0.24
CA ASN A 400 -5.91 -27.54 0.81
C ASN A 400 -4.82 -27.41 1.87
N VAL A 401 -5.20 -26.88 3.04
CA VAL A 401 -4.34 -26.76 4.22
C VAL A 401 -4.90 -27.68 5.30
N MET A 402 -4.08 -28.59 5.81
CA MET A 402 -4.52 -29.63 6.78
C MET A 402 -5.76 -30.40 6.30
N ASN A 403 -5.78 -30.81 5.03
CA ASN A 403 -6.87 -31.54 4.36
C ASN A 403 -8.22 -30.78 4.31
N LYS A 404 -8.20 -29.45 4.39
CA LYS A 404 -9.38 -28.61 4.21
C LYS A 404 -9.11 -27.46 3.24
N PRO A 405 -10.06 -27.13 2.34
CA PRO A 405 -9.94 -25.93 1.53
C PRO A 405 -10.06 -24.70 2.45
N LEU A 406 -9.01 -23.90 2.56
CA LEU A 406 -8.98 -22.71 3.40
C LEU A 406 -8.58 -21.48 2.58
N VAL A 407 -9.29 -20.37 2.82
CA VAL A 407 -8.82 -19.06 2.38
C VAL A 407 -7.48 -18.79 3.04
N SER A 408 -6.46 -18.60 2.22
CA SER A 408 -5.08 -18.45 2.66
C SER A 408 -4.47 -17.21 2.03
N GLU A 409 -3.62 -16.53 2.79
CA GLU A 409 -2.78 -15.43 2.33
C GLU A 409 -1.36 -15.67 2.86
N PHE A 410 -0.37 -15.45 2.01
CA PHE A 410 1.04 -15.71 2.27
C PHE A 410 1.79 -14.38 2.30
N VAL A 411 2.66 -14.22 3.30
CA VAL A 411 3.67 -13.17 3.30
C VAL A 411 4.94 -13.77 2.69
N ILE A 412 5.35 -13.25 1.54
CA ILE A 412 6.59 -13.63 0.86
C ILE A 412 7.55 -12.46 0.93
N GLN A 413 8.81 -12.72 1.25
CA GLN A 413 9.88 -11.74 1.22
C GLN A 413 11.03 -12.25 0.36
N TRP A 414 11.69 -11.34 -0.35
CA TRP A 414 12.90 -11.64 -1.12
C TRP A 414 13.92 -10.51 -0.99
N TYR A 415 15.16 -10.80 -1.38
CA TYR A 415 16.27 -9.85 -1.40
C TYR A 415 16.72 -9.65 -2.85
N GLU A 416 16.84 -8.40 -3.27
CA GLU A 416 17.50 -7.99 -4.50
C GLU A 416 18.99 -7.84 -4.20
N LYS A 417 19.77 -8.87 -4.53
CA LYS A 417 21.21 -8.99 -4.19
C LYS A 417 22.14 -8.38 -5.22
#